data_AF-A0A524PQ95-F1
#
_entry.id   AF-A0A524PQ95-F1
#
_cell.length_a   1.000
_cell.length_b   1.000
_cell.length_c   1.000
_cell.angle_alpha   90.00
_cell.angle_beta   90.00
_cell.angle_gamma   90.00
#
_symmetry.space_group_name_H-M   'P 1'
#
loop_
_entity.id
_entity.type
_entity.pdbx_description
1 polymer ?
#
loop_
_entity_poly.entity_id
_entity_poly.type
_entity_poly.pdbx_seq_one_letter_code
_entity_poly.pdbx_strand_id
1 'polypeptide(L)'
;MAEHLPFPFLGIVGQQEMKLALILSLINPNIGGSLLIGPRGTGKTTAVRSLGDLLPDVERSRCDYGCLPEDIEAGGMDAVCPDCAKHYAEGQPLTYADRVRLIELPLNSQLEDVIGGLDERASMQQRMRIERGIMSRADQNLLYIDEVNLLEDSIVDAILDAAAQGTYTVHRGPLAATYRARFILIGSMNPEEGRLRPQILDRFGLRVSIRGLDNKQDRLEAYNRSIAHRHNPRVVIAEHAAATNLALAELQAARDGLKNVTIKPQAERFALSLIEDLGIHSLRAELTLFEAARAHSIADGRLKVEIDDVQRVAPMALRMRRSSFIDEYLSLQSGEDEEIQAILRKLRTPRKKAQAVSKGSSKSGKKSR
;
A
#
# COMPACT_ATOMS: atom_id res chain seq x y z
N MET A 1 -1.28 -32.42 -10.42
CA MET A 1 -1.78 -31.03 -10.25
C MET A 1 -2.15 -30.52 -11.63
N ALA A 2 -3.32 -29.90 -11.80
CA ALA A 2 -3.70 -29.31 -13.08
C ALA A 2 -2.78 -28.11 -13.39
N GLU A 3 -2.29 -28.02 -14.62
CA GLU A 3 -1.48 -26.89 -15.09
C GLU A 3 -2.33 -25.62 -15.05
N HIS A 4 -1.91 -24.62 -14.27
CA HIS A 4 -2.59 -23.33 -14.21
C HIS A 4 -2.13 -22.48 -15.40
N LEU A 5 -2.99 -22.33 -16.41
CA LEU A 5 -2.75 -21.55 -17.62
C LEU A 5 -3.57 -20.26 -17.55
N PRO A 6 -3.04 -19.17 -16.94
CA PRO A 6 -3.77 -17.92 -16.82
C PRO A 6 -3.89 -17.24 -18.18
N PHE A 7 -4.95 -16.43 -18.33
CA PHE A 7 -5.09 -15.56 -19.49
C PHE A 7 -3.93 -14.54 -19.50
N PRO A 8 -3.31 -14.21 -20.65
CA PRO A 8 -2.18 -13.28 -20.67
C PRO A 8 -2.60 -11.85 -20.36
N PHE A 9 -1.89 -11.16 -19.46
CA PHE A 9 -2.23 -9.81 -19.00
C PHE A 9 -2.29 -8.78 -20.14
N LEU A 10 -1.32 -8.84 -21.05
CA LEU A 10 -1.28 -7.96 -22.23
C LEU A 10 -2.41 -8.26 -23.23
N GLY A 11 -3.00 -9.45 -23.17
CA GLY A 11 -4.16 -9.84 -23.97
C GLY A 11 -5.47 -9.21 -23.51
N ILE A 12 -5.53 -8.63 -22.31
CA ILE A 12 -6.76 -7.99 -21.78
C ILE A 12 -7.11 -6.78 -22.64
N VAL A 13 -8.36 -6.65 -23.04
CA VAL A 13 -8.80 -5.54 -23.90
C VAL A 13 -9.19 -4.34 -23.05
N GLY A 14 -8.70 -3.15 -23.41
CA GLY A 14 -9.02 -1.91 -22.72
C GLY A 14 -8.52 -1.87 -21.26
N GLN A 15 -9.34 -1.29 -20.37
CA GLN A 15 -9.10 -1.20 -18.92
C GLN A 15 -7.73 -0.62 -18.54
N GLN A 16 -7.34 0.46 -19.23
CA GLN A 16 -6.00 1.05 -19.10
C GLN A 16 -5.69 1.51 -17.68
N GLU A 17 -6.65 2.12 -16.99
CA GLU A 17 -6.47 2.57 -15.59
C GLU A 17 -6.16 1.39 -14.64
N MET A 18 -6.84 0.25 -14.83
CA MET A 18 -6.59 -0.96 -14.04
C MET A 18 -5.23 -1.54 -14.34
N LYS A 19 -4.88 -1.69 -15.62
CA LYS A 19 -3.57 -2.22 -16.02
C LYS A 19 -2.43 -1.36 -15.46
N LEU A 20 -2.56 -0.04 -15.59
CA LEU A 20 -1.59 0.91 -15.09
C LEU A 20 -1.43 0.77 -13.57
N ALA A 21 -2.52 0.80 -12.80
CA ALA A 21 -2.44 0.68 -11.34
C ALA A 21 -1.77 -0.62 -10.86
N LEU A 22 -2.07 -1.74 -11.53
CA LEU A 22 -1.45 -3.02 -11.25
C LEU A 22 0.05 -3.00 -11.55
N ILE A 23 0.46 -2.47 -12.71
CA ILE A 23 1.89 -2.33 -13.07
C ILE A 23 2.60 -1.40 -12.07
N LEU A 24 2.03 -0.25 -11.73
CA LEU A 24 2.66 0.69 -10.79
C LEU A 24 2.82 0.06 -9.40
N SER A 25 1.85 -0.73 -8.94
CA SER A 25 1.94 -1.48 -7.67
C SER A 25 3.03 -2.54 -7.71
N LEU A 26 3.28 -3.15 -8.87
CA LEU A 26 4.39 -4.08 -9.06
C LEU A 26 5.75 -3.35 -9.15
N ILE A 27 5.81 -2.13 -9.66
CA ILE A 27 7.05 -1.35 -9.71
C ILE A 27 7.42 -0.82 -8.33
N ASN A 28 6.45 -0.27 -7.59
CA ASN A 28 6.70 0.37 -6.32
C ASN A 28 5.73 -0.14 -5.22
N PRO A 29 6.19 -1.08 -4.38
CA PRO A 29 5.40 -1.59 -3.26
C PRO A 29 4.99 -0.52 -2.24
N ASN A 30 5.73 0.59 -2.13
CA ASN A 30 5.45 1.66 -1.16
C ASN A 30 4.19 2.48 -1.50
N ILE A 31 3.61 2.27 -2.67
CA ILE A 31 2.32 2.87 -3.03
C ILE A 31 1.21 2.39 -2.08
N GLY A 32 1.34 1.20 -1.47
CA GLY A 32 0.31 0.64 -0.59
C GLY A 32 -0.78 -0.15 -1.33
N GLY A 33 -0.42 -0.76 -2.46
CA GLY A 33 -1.28 -1.69 -3.19
C GLY A 33 -2.40 -1.04 -4.02
N SER A 34 -3.26 -1.89 -4.57
CA SER A 34 -4.37 -1.49 -5.47
C SER A 34 -5.70 -2.10 -5.06
N LEU A 35 -6.74 -1.27 -5.05
CA LEU A 35 -8.13 -1.65 -4.85
C LEU A 35 -8.91 -1.52 -6.16
N LEU A 36 -9.45 -2.63 -6.63
CA LEU A 36 -10.20 -2.77 -7.86
C LEU A 36 -11.71 -2.76 -7.56
N ILE A 37 -12.38 -1.65 -7.89
CA ILE A 37 -13.79 -1.41 -7.55
C ILE A 37 -14.63 -1.48 -8.83
N GLY A 38 -15.57 -2.42 -8.93
CA GLY A 38 -16.46 -2.48 -10.08
C GLY A 38 -17.48 -3.62 -9.99
N PRO A 39 -18.44 -3.70 -10.92
CA PRO A 39 -19.44 -4.76 -10.91
C PRO A 39 -18.83 -6.14 -11.22
N ARG A 40 -19.61 -7.20 -11.01
CA ARG A 40 -19.26 -8.56 -11.41
C ARG A 40 -19.08 -8.66 -12.93
N GLY A 41 -18.25 -9.61 -13.38
CA GLY A 41 -18.03 -9.86 -14.82
C GLY A 41 -17.16 -8.84 -15.55
N THR A 42 -16.52 -7.90 -14.85
CA THR A 42 -15.57 -6.93 -15.43
C THR A 42 -14.14 -7.45 -15.58
N GLY A 43 -13.86 -8.70 -15.19
CA GLY A 43 -12.54 -9.31 -15.38
C GLY A 43 -11.50 -8.96 -14.31
N LYS A 44 -11.90 -8.41 -13.14
CA LYS A 44 -10.99 -8.04 -12.04
C LYS A 44 -10.08 -9.20 -11.61
N THR A 45 -10.67 -10.33 -11.26
CA THR A 45 -9.97 -11.56 -10.85
C THR A 45 -9.08 -12.11 -11.98
N THR A 46 -9.55 -12.05 -13.23
CA THR A 46 -8.77 -12.46 -14.40
C THR A 46 -7.52 -11.60 -14.57
N ALA A 47 -7.65 -10.28 -14.38
CA ALA A 47 -6.53 -9.36 -14.47
C ALA A 47 -5.46 -9.63 -13.41
N VAL A 48 -5.86 -9.84 -12.17
CA VAL A 48 -4.90 -10.14 -11.09
C VAL A 48 -4.20 -11.48 -11.32
N ARG A 49 -4.96 -12.54 -11.69
CA ARG A 49 -4.39 -13.85 -11.99
C ARG A 49 -3.45 -13.83 -13.20
N SER A 50 -3.72 -12.96 -14.17
CA SER A 50 -2.86 -12.79 -15.34
C SER A 50 -1.52 -12.12 -15.05
N LEU A 51 -1.35 -11.49 -13.88
CA LEU A 51 -0.07 -10.89 -13.49
C LEU A 51 1.02 -11.93 -13.25
N GLY A 52 0.69 -13.21 -13.06
CA GLY A 52 1.66 -14.26 -12.72
C GLY A 52 2.91 -14.27 -13.60
N ASP A 53 2.75 -14.07 -14.91
CA ASP A 53 3.86 -14.07 -15.87
C ASP A 53 4.64 -12.74 -15.92
N LEU A 54 4.12 -11.68 -15.28
CA LEU A 54 4.73 -10.36 -15.13
C LEU A 54 5.31 -10.13 -13.73
N LEU A 55 5.24 -11.13 -12.85
CA LEU A 55 5.78 -11.03 -11.51
C LEU A 55 7.31 -11.01 -11.56
N PRO A 56 7.97 -10.00 -10.97
CA PRO A 56 9.41 -9.87 -10.99
C PRO A 56 10.08 -10.90 -10.09
N ASP A 57 11.40 -11.03 -10.24
CA ASP A 57 12.23 -11.78 -9.31
C ASP A 57 12.52 -10.92 -8.07
N VAL A 58 12.63 -11.56 -6.91
CA VAL A 58 12.99 -10.92 -5.63
C VAL A 58 14.10 -11.71 -4.96
N GLU A 59 14.94 -10.99 -4.22
CA GLU A 59 15.95 -11.63 -3.38
C GLU A 59 15.31 -12.18 -2.10
N ARG A 60 15.38 -13.50 -1.95
CA ARG A 60 14.91 -14.20 -0.76
C ARG A 60 16.06 -14.67 0.09
N SER A 61 15.92 -14.52 1.40
CA SER A 61 16.89 -15.04 2.36
C SER A 61 16.95 -16.57 2.30
N ARG A 62 18.16 -17.12 2.43
CA ARG A 62 18.40 -18.56 2.61
C ARG A 62 18.15 -19.02 4.05
N CYS A 63 17.97 -18.08 4.97
CA CYS A 63 17.82 -18.36 6.39
C CYS A 63 16.35 -18.39 6.82
N ASP A 64 16.00 -19.29 7.74
CA ASP A 64 14.66 -19.40 8.32
C ASP A 64 14.20 -18.13 9.06
N TYR A 65 15.16 -17.34 9.57
CA TYR A 65 14.94 -16.05 10.23
C TYR A 65 14.75 -14.89 9.24
N GLY A 66 15.00 -15.12 7.94
CA GLY A 66 14.78 -14.12 6.90
C GLY A 66 15.86 -13.03 6.83
N CYS A 67 17.06 -13.27 7.36
CA CYS A 67 18.17 -12.30 7.36
C CYS A 67 18.56 -11.87 5.94
N LEU A 68 18.70 -10.56 5.73
CA LEU A 68 19.13 -9.97 4.46
C LEU A 68 20.47 -9.25 4.62
N PRO A 69 21.21 -9.03 3.52
CA PRO A 69 22.44 -8.22 3.54
C PRO A 69 22.20 -6.81 4.10
N GLU A 70 21.05 -6.22 3.78
CA GLU A 70 20.62 -4.90 4.26
C GLU A 70 20.54 -4.82 5.79
N ASP A 71 20.19 -5.92 6.46
CA ASP A 71 20.14 -5.98 7.93
C ASP A 71 21.55 -5.81 8.53
N ILE A 72 22.57 -6.33 7.84
CA ILE A 72 23.99 -6.21 8.23
C ILE A 72 24.50 -4.79 7.96
N GLU A 73 24.11 -4.18 6.85
CA GLU A 73 24.47 -2.80 6.52
C GLU A 73 23.91 -1.80 7.54
N ALA A 74 22.68 -2.04 8.03
CA ALA A 74 22.01 -1.18 9.00
C ALA A 74 22.49 -1.40 10.45
N GLY A 75 22.70 -2.65 10.87
CA GLY A 75 22.92 -3.01 12.27
C GLY A 75 24.20 -3.78 12.57
N GLY A 76 25.08 -3.99 11.58
CA GLY A 76 26.30 -4.78 11.73
C GLY A 76 26.07 -6.29 11.79
N MET A 77 27.13 -7.05 12.08
CA MET A 77 27.06 -8.52 12.10
C MET A 77 26.16 -9.10 13.20
N ASP A 78 25.88 -8.33 14.26
CA ASP A 78 25.00 -8.75 15.36
C ASP A 78 23.51 -8.63 15.03
N ALA A 79 23.15 -7.96 13.92
CA ALA A 79 21.77 -7.80 13.48
C ALA A 79 21.20 -9.04 12.76
N VAL A 80 22.06 -9.99 12.40
CA VAL A 80 21.68 -11.24 11.73
C VAL A 80 22.03 -12.45 12.59
N CYS A 81 21.48 -13.62 12.25
CA CYS A 81 21.81 -14.83 12.99
C CYS A 81 23.29 -15.20 12.83
N PRO A 82 23.89 -15.92 13.81
CA PRO A 82 25.31 -16.29 13.78
C PRO A 82 25.74 -17.01 12.49
N ASP A 83 24.86 -17.87 11.95
CA ASP A 83 25.12 -18.58 10.69
C ASP A 83 25.18 -17.63 9.51
N CYS A 84 24.29 -16.63 9.44
CA CYS A 84 24.33 -15.62 8.38
C CYS A 84 25.53 -14.68 8.52
N ALA A 85 25.88 -14.27 9.75
CA ALA A 85 27.08 -13.47 9.98
C ALA A 85 28.34 -14.20 9.49
N LYS A 86 28.43 -15.51 9.76
CA LYS A 86 29.52 -16.35 9.27
C LYS A 86 29.52 -16.47 7.74
N HIS A 87 28.38 -16.80 7.13
CA HIS A 87 28.27 -16.91 5.67
C HIS A 87 28.64 -15.59 4.97
N TYR A 88 28.22 -14.45 5.53
CA TYR A 88 28.58 -13.13 5.02
C TYR A 88 30.09 -12.85 5.12
N ALA A 89 30.71 -13.16 6.26
CA ALA A 89 32.16 -13.03 6.45
C ALA A 89 32.98 -13.94 5.51
N GLU A 90 32.42 -15.09 5.13
CA GLU A 90 33.01 -16.03 4.15
C GLU A 90 32.73 -15.62 2.68
N GLY A 91 32.02 -14.52 2.43
CA GLY A 91 31.67 -14.04 1.09
C GLY A 91 30.60 -14.87 0.39
N GLN A 92 29.82 -15.67 1.13
CA GLN A 92 28.72 -16.46 0.58
C GLN A 92 27.44 -15.60 0.49
N PRO A 93 26.67 -15.71 -0.61
CA PRO A 93 25.43 -14.95 -0.74
C PRO A 93 24.38 -15.44 0.25
N LEU A 94 23.82 -14.52 1.02
CA LEU A 94 22.73 -14.77 1.96
C LEU A 94 21.37 -14.94 1.27
N THR A 95 21.27 -14.46 0.03
CA THR A 95 20.03 -14.45 -0.75
C THR A 95 20.13 -15.30 -2.00
N TYR A 96 18.97 -15.64 -2.57
CA TYR A 96 18.83 -16.19 -3.90
C TYR A 96 17.67 -15.50 -4.63
N ALA A 97 17.74 -15.43 -5.96
CA ALA A 97 16.64 -14.94 -6.76
C ALA A 97 15.51 -15.98 -6.77
N ASP A 98 14.30 -15.57 -6.39
CA ASP A 98 13.08 -16.36 -6.50
C ASP A 98 11.97 -15.52 -7.14
N ARG A 99 11.06 -16.18 -7.85
CA ARG A 99 9.91 -15.50 -8.45
C ARG A 99 8.88 -15.15 -7.39
N VAL A 100 8.39 -13.91 -7.46
CA VAL A 100 7.19 -13.49 -6.74
C VAL A 100 6.02 -14.39 -7.17
N ARG A 101 5.18 -14.77 -6.21
CA ARG A 101 4.02 -15.63 -6.41
C ARG A 101 2.74 -14.88 -6.05
N LEU A 102 1.64 -15.27 -6.69
CA LEU A 102 0.32 -14.82 -6.32
C LEU A 102 -0.23 -15.72 -5.20
N ILE A 103 -0.49 -15.14 -4.04
CA ILE A 103 -1.13 -15.80 -2.90
C ILE A 103 -2.55 -15.25 -2.79
N GLU A 104 -3.55 -16.11 -2.99
CA GLU A 104 -4.96 -15.74 -2.84
C GLU A 104 -5.42 -16.02 -1.41
N LEU A 105 -6.18 -15.08 -0.83
CA LEU A 105 -6.86 -15.25 0.44
C LEU A 105 -8.28 -15.77 0.19
N PRO A 106 -8.62 -17.01 0.63
CA PRO A 106 -9.98 -17.50 0.58
C PRO A 106 -10.93 -16.67 1.46
N LEU A 107 -12.15 -16.43 1.00
CA LEU A 107 -13.18 -15.71 1.76
C LEU A 107 -13.59 -16.42 3.07
N ASN A 108 -13.47 -17.75 3.11
CA ASN A 108 -13.80 -18.57 4.27
C ASN A 108 -12.61 -18.77 5.23
N SER A 109 -11.54 -17.99 5.09
CA SER A 109 -10.37 -18.07 5.98
C SER A 109 -10.72 -17.57 7.37
N GLN A 110 -10.24 -18.26 8.40
CA GLN A 110 -10.31 -17.76 9.77
C GLN A 110 -9.07 -16.92 10.08
N LEU A 111 -9.12 -16.12 11.14
CA LEU A 111 -7.98 -15.32 11.58
C LEU A 111 -6.72 -16.18 11.77
N GLU A 112 -6.87 -17.39 12.30
CA GLU A 112 -5.75 -18.33 12.53
C GLU A 112 -5.07 -18.79 11.24
N ASP A 113 -5.83 -18.99 10.15
CA ASP A 113 -5.27 -19.32 8.83
C ASP A 113 -4.43 -18.16 8.27
N VAL A 114 -4.81 -16.93 8.61
CA VAL A 114 -4.23 -15.69 8.09
C VAL A 114 -2.95 -15.31 8.83
N ILE A 115 -3.03 -15.15 10.16
CA ILE A 115 -1.88 -14.76 10.99
C ILE A 115 -0.99 -15.96 11.36
N GLY A 116 -1.59 -17.12 11.60
CA GLY A 116 -0.93 -18.29 12.16
C GLY A 116 -1.58 -18.78 13.46
N GLY A 117 -1.56 -20.10 13.63
CA GLY A 117 -2.11 -20.83 14.78
C GLY A 117 -1.04 -21.47 15.65
N LEU A 118 -1.48 -22.20 16.68
CA LEU A 118 -0.62 -23.11 17.43
C LEU A 118 -0.64 -24.47 16.73
N ASP A 119 0.54 -25.05 16.50
CA ASP A 119 0.63 -26.43 16.03
C ASP A 119 0.30 -27.38 17.18
N GLU A 120 -0.96 -27.79 17.29
CA GLU A 120 -1.44 -28.72 18.31
C GLU A 120 -0.75 -30.09 18.22
N ARG A 121 -0.25 -30.49 17.03
CA ARG A 121 0.45 -31.77 16.85
C ARG A 121 1.85 -31.74 17.45
N ALA A 122 2.49 -30.58 17.48
CA ALA A 122 3.80 -30.39 18.12
C ALA A 122 3.72 -30.33 19.67
N SER A 123 2.53 -30.11 20.22
CA SER A 123 2.26 -30.17 21.67
C SER A 123 2.60 -31.53 22.29
N MET A 124 2.36 -32.63 21.56
CA MET A 124 2.68 -33.98 22.04
C MET A 124 4.20 -34.26 22.15
N GLN A 125 5.04 -33.45 21.48
CA GLN A 125 6.51 -33.58 21.48
C GLN A 125 7.24 -32.51 22.31
N GLN A 126 6.55 -31.84 23.25
CA GLN A 126 7.10 -30.78 24.12
C GLN A 126 7.72 -29.56 23.39
N ARG A 127 7.42 -29.35 22.11
CA ARG A 127 7.86 -28.15 21.37
C ARG A 127 6.66 -27.43 20.79
N MET A 128 6.04 -26.58 21.60
CA MET A 128 5.01 -25.65 21.12
C MET A 128 5.59 -24.77 20.02
N ARG A 129 5.11 -24.93 18.78
CA ARG A 129 5.56 -24.17 17.61
C ARG A 129 4.38 -23.41 17.02
N ILE A 130 4.59 -22.16 16.64
CA ILE A 130 3.57 -21.36 15.95
C ILE A 130 3.60 -21.75 14.46
N GLU A 131 2.45 -22.14 13.93
CA GLU A 131 2.29 -22.43 12.50
C GLU A 131 2.21 -21.11 11.71
N ARG A 132 2.83 -21.09 10.53
CA ARG A 132 2.86 -19.90 9.66
C ARG A 132 1.54 -19.78 8.90
N GLY A 133 0.87 -18.63 9.05
CA GLY A 133 -0.35 -18.31 8.30
C GLY A 133 -0.09 -17.89 6.85
N ILE A 134 -1.16 -17.49 6.16
CA ILE A 134 -1.13 -16.93 4.80
C ILE A 134 -0.25 -15.69 4.73
N MET A 135 -0.25 -14.82 5.74
CA MET A 135 0.53 -13.58 5.74
C MET A 135 2.04 -13.83 5.71
N SER A 136 2.53 -14.81 6.46
CA SER A 136 3.95 -15.20 6.40
C SER A 136 4.32 -15.79 5.04
N ARG A 137 3.41 -16.55 4.41
CA ARG A 137 3.60 -17.06 3.04
C ARG A 137 3.53 -15.94 2.00
N ALA A 138 2.82 -14.86 2.31
CA ALA A 138 2.72 -13.69 1.46
C ALA A 138 3.97 -12.80 1.53
N ASP A 139 4.90 -12.95 2.49
CA ASP A 139 6.11 -12.12 2.52
C ASP A 139 6.86 -12.16 1.18
N GLN A 140 7.19 -10.97 0.65
CA GLN A 140 7.78 -10.76 -0.69
C GLN A 140 6.94 -11.31 -1.86
N ASN A 141 5.66 -11.58 -1.64
CA ASN A 141 4.70 -12.05 -2.63
C ASN A 141 3.55 -11.07 -2.84
N LEU A 142 2.67 -11.37 -3.80
CA LEU A 142 1.44 -10.62 -4.03
C LEU A 142 0.32 -11.28 -3.21
N LEU A 143 -0.32 -10.52 -2.33
CA LEU A 143 -1.51 -10.96 -1.60
C LEU A 143 -2.75 -10.43 -2.31
N TYR A 144 -3.53 -11.33 -2.90
CA TYR A 144 -4.80 -11.00 -3.54
C TYR A 144 -5.98 -11.39 -2.66
N ILE A 145 -6.89 -10.45 -2.48
CA ILE A 145 -8.12 -10.61 -1.73
C ILE A 145 -9.28 -10.32 -2.67
N ASP A 146 -10.04 -11.35 -3.01
CA ASP A 146 -11.31 -11.15 -3.72
C ASP A 146 -12.39 -10.72 -2.74
N GLU A 147 -13.32 -9.87 -3.21
CA GLU A 147 -14.45 -9.36 -2.42
C GLU A 147 -14.06 -8.92 -1.00
N VAL A 148 -13.10 -7.99 -0.88
CA VAL A 148 -12.56 -7.46 0.41
C VAL A 148 -13.68 -6.99 1.36
N ASN A 149 -14.80 -6.55 0.82
CA ASN A 149 -15.99 -6.11 1.57
C ASN A 149 -16.69 -7.24 2.35
N LEU A 150 -16.40 -8.51 2.07
CA LEU A 150 -17.01 -9.68 2.71
C LEU A 150 -16.14 -10.29 3.81
N LEU A 151 -14.88 -9.86 3.94
CA LEU A 151 -14.00 -10.36 4.98
C LEU A 151 -14.41 -9.85 6.37
N GLU A 152 -14.09 -10.66 7.38
CA GLU A 152 -14.22 -10.25 8.77
C GLU A 152 -13.27 -9.10 9.13
N ASP A 153 -13.75 -8.17 9.95
CA ASP A 153 -13.02 -6.96 10.36
C ASP A 153 -11.64 -7.27 10.94
N SER A 154 -11.57 -8.29 11.79
CA SER A 154 -10.34 -8.71 12.47
C SER A 154 -9.25 -9.15 11.47
N ILE A 155 -9.64 -9.81 10.38
CA ILE A 155 -8.74 -10.26 9.31
C ILE A 155 -8.25 -9.07 8.49
N VAL A 156 -9.16 -8.19 8.11
CA VAL A 156 -8.86 -6.99 7.32
C VAL A 156 -7.88 -6.09 8.06
N ASP A 157 -8.14 -5.82 9.34
CA ASP A 157 -7.29 -4.98 10.17
C ASP A 157 -5.89 -5.59 10.31
N ALA A 158 -5.79 -6.90 10.59
CA ALA A 158 -4.51 -7.60 10.69
C ALA A 158 -3.70 -7.53 9.39
N ILE A 159 -4.33 -7.74 8.24
CA ILE A 159 -3.65 -7.68 6.93
C ILE A 159 -3.19 -6.25 6.63
N LEU A 160 -4.05 -5.26 6.85
CA LEU A 160 -3.73 -3.88 6.52
C LEU A 160 -2.71 -3.26 7.49
N ASP A 161 -2.67 -3.70 8.76
CA ASP A 161 -1.62 -3.34 9.71
C ASP A 161 -0.28 -3.92 9.29
N ALA A 162 -0.25 -5.21 8.93
CA ALA A 162 0.97 -5.86 8.50
C ALA A 162 1.48 -5.34 7.16
N ALA A 163 0.60 -5.02 6.22
CA ALA A 163 0.97 -4.39 4.94
C ALA A 163 1.61 -3.01 5.15
N ALA A 164 1.13 -2.25 6.14
CA ALA A 164 1.64 -0.93 6.45
C ALA A 164 2.96 -0.98 7.24
N GLN A 165 3.08 -1.90 8.20
CA GLN A 165 4.28 -2.04 9.05
C GLN A 165 5.38 -2.88 8.41
N GLY A 166 5.04 -3.74 7.44
CA GLY A 166 5.94 -4.74 6.85
C GLY A 166 6.27 -5.90 7.80
N THR A 167 5.70 -5.92 9.00
CA THR A 167 5.86 -6.98 10.01
C THR A 167 4.57 -7.16 10.80
N TYR A 168 4.39 -8.32 11.41
CA TYR A 168 3.29 -8.58 12.33
C TYR A 168 3.72 -9.52 13.46
N THR A 169 3.10 -9.38 14.63
CA THR A 169 3.41 -10.20 15.81
C THR A 169 2.22 -11.07 16.15
N VAL A 170 2.48 -12.37 16.31
CA VAL A 170 1.49 -13.37 16.72
C VAL A 170 1.71 -13.69 18.18
N HIS A 171 0.69 -13.44 19.00
CA HIS A 171 0.67 -13.81 20.42
C HIS A 171 -0.25 -15.02 20.64
N ARG A 172 0.30 -16.13 21.15
CA ARG A 172 -0.46 -17.35 21.49
C ARG A 172 0.01 -17.89 22.83
N GLY A 173 -0.78 -17.64 23.88
CA GLY A 173 -0.42 -17.99 25.26
C GLY A 173 0.88 -17.28 25.67
N PRO A 174 1.90 -18.00 26.19
CA PRO A 174 3.19 -17.40 26.55
C PRO A 174 4.13 -17.18 25.35
N LEU A 175 3.76 -17.62 24.13
CA LEU A 175 4.60 -17.50 22.95
C LEU A 175 4.24 -16.23 22.16
N ALA A 176 5.28 -15.48 21.79
CA ALA A 176 5.18 -14.37 20.85
C ALA A 176 6.21 -14.59 19.74
N ALA A 177 5.79 -14.45 18.48
CA ALA A 177 6.69 -14.48 17.34
C ALA A 177 6.36 -13.33 16.39
N THR A 178 7.40 -12.63 15.94
CA THR A 178 7.29 -11.57 14.94
C THR A 178 7.73 -12.11 13.58
N TYR A 179 6.93 -11.87 12.56
CA TYR A 179 7.17 -12.28 11.19
C TYR A 179 7.21 -11.07 10.26
N ARG A 180 7.95 -11.19 9.16
CA ARG A 180 7.95 -10.22 8.05
C ARG A 180 6.71 -10.43 7.18
N ALA A 181 6.18 -9.34 6.63
CA ALA A 181 4.95 -9.27 5.84
C ALA A 181 5.05 -8.17 4.76
N ARG A 182 6.12 -8.21 3.96
CA ARG A 182 6.38 -7.24 2.89
C ARG A 182 5.72 -7.68 1.59
N PHE A 183 4.40 -7.64 1.55
CA PHE A 183 3.62 -8.09 0.39
C PHE A 183 2.96 -6.94 -0.34
N ILE A 184 2.73 -7.13 -1.65
CA ILE A 184 1.94 -6.20 -2.45
C ILE A 184 0.48 -6.60 -2.31
N LEU A 185 -0.34 -5.72 -1.73
CA LEU A 185 -1.75 -5.98 -1.52
C LEU A 185 -2.59 -5.60 -2.74
N ILE A 186 -3.40 -6.53 -3.23
CA ILE A 186 -4.42 -6.25 -4.24
C ILE A 186 -5.77 -6.70 -3.70
N GLY A 187 -6.71 -5.76 -3.64
CA GLY A 187 -8.08 -6.05 -3.28
C GLY A 187 -8.99 -5.91 -4.50
N SER A 188 -9.99 -6.77 -4.64
CA SER A 188 -11.17 -6.46 -5.46
C SER A 188 -12.41 -6.32 -4.60
N MET A 189 -13.38 -5.55 -5.08
CA MET A 189 -14.68 -5.47 -4.45
C MET A 189 -15.80 -5.29 -5.49
N ASN A 190 -17.01 -5.63 -5.08
CA ASN A 190 -18.23 -5.27 -5.77
C ASN A 190 -19.04 -4.28 -4.90
N PRO A 191 -19.27 -3.04 -5.37
CA PRO A 191 -20.05 -2.06 -4.59
C PRO A 191 -21.51 -2.47 -4.34
N GLU A 192 -22.05 -3.43 -5.10
CA GLU A 192 -23.42 -3.95 -4.90
C GLU A 192 -23.55 -4.84 -3.65
N GLU A 193 -22.45 -5.44 -3.17
CA GLU A 193 -22.46 -6.40 -2.07
C GLU A 193 -22.24 -5.77 -0.69
N GLY A 194 -21.83 -4.51 -0.65
CA GLY A 194 -21.59 -3.81 0.61
C GLY A 194 -20.75 -2.55 0.44
N ARG A 195 -20.84 -1.66 1.43
CA ARG A 195 -19.96 -0.48 1.50
C ARG A 195 -18.63 -0.87 2.12
N LEU A 196 -17.55 -0.31 1.60
CA LEU A 196 -16.24 -0.43 2.24
C LEU A 196 -16.15 0.43 3.49
N ARG A 197 -15.37 -0.09 4.44
CA ARG A 197 -14.99 0.64 5.65
C ARG A 197 -13.99 1.74 5.31
N PRO A 198 -14.04 2.90 5.98
CA PRO A 198 -13.08 3.98 5.78
C PRO A 198 -11.61 3.54 5.97
N GLN A 199 -11.34 2.61 6.90
CA GLN A 199 -9.99 2.08 7.16
C GLN A 199 -9.41 1.36 5.93
N ILE A 200 -10.24 0.55 5.25
CA ILE A 200 -9.84 -0.17 4.03
C ILE A 200 -9.50 0.84 2.94
N LEU A 201 -10.41 1.79 2.73
CA LEU A 201 -10.20 2.84 1.75
C LEU A 201 -8.87 3.54 2.03
N ASP A 202 -8.69 4.10 3.23
CA ASP A 202 -7.52 4.90 3.58
C ASP A 202 -6.18 4.17 3.42
N ARG A 203 -6.16 2.85 3.62
CA ARG A 203 -4.93 2.04 3.57
C ARG A 203 -4.57 1.51 2.18
N PHE A 204 -5.55 1.35 1.28
CA PHE A 204 -5.23 1.08 -0.12
C PHE A 204 -4.70 2.35 -0.81
N GLY A 205 -3.52 2.21 -1.42
CA GLY A 205 -2.86 3.26 -2.19
C GLY A 205 -3.68 3.72 -3.38
N LEU A 206 -3.79 2.84 -4.37
CA LEU A 206 -4.47 3.12 -5.64
C LEU A 206 -5.88 2.56 -5.61
N ARG A 207 -6.84 3.35 -6.08
CA ARG A 207 -8.26 2.97 -6.14
C ARG A 207 -8.78 3.13 -7.55
N VAL A 208 -8.99 2.02 -8.22
CA VAL A 208 -9.41 1.98 -9.63
C VAL A 208 -10.89 1.64 -9.72
N SER A 209 -11.64 2.50 -10.38
CA SER A 209 -13.03 2.27 -10.75
C SER A 209 -13.07 1.56 -12.10
N ILE A 210 -13.37 0.26 -12.07
CA ILE A 210 -13.48 -0.58 -13.25
C ILE A 210 -14.90 -0.52 -13.77
N ARG A 211 -15.03 -0.13 -15.03
CA ARG A 211 -16.29 -0.13 -15.77
C ARG A 211 -16.23 -1.19 -16.86
N GLY A 212 -17.39 -1.60 -17.35
CA GLY A 212 -17.46 -2.43 -18.56
C GLY A 212 -16.88 -1.68 -19.76
N LEU A 213 -16.46 -2.40 -20.79
CA LEU A 213 -15.99 -1.80 -22.05
C LEU A 213 -17.14 -1.00 -22.70
N ASP A 214 -16.87 0.22 -23.14
CA ASP A 214 -17.91 1.09 -23.74
C ASP A 214 -18.08 0.80 -25.25
N ASN A 215 -16.99 0.49 -25.96
CA ASN A 215 -17.01 0.23 -27.39
C ASN A 215 -17.49 -1.21 -27.71
N LYS A 216 -18.40 -1.34 -28.67
CA LYS A 216 -18.88 -2.64 -29.19
C LYS A 216 -17.75 -3.47 -29.79
N GLN A 217 -16.80 -2.83 -30.48
CA GLN A 217 -15.65 -3.52 -31.08
C GLN A 217 -14.77 -4.14 -29.99
N ASP A 218 -14.45 -3.38 -28.94
CA ASP A 218 -13.65 -3.87 -27.82
C ASP A 218 -14.35 -5.03 -27.08
N ARG A 219 -15.68 -4.97 -26.95
CA ARG A 219 -16.47 -6.08 -26.36
C ARG A 219 -16.38 -7.35 -27.20
N LEU A 220 -16.51 -7.22 -28.52
CA LEU A 220 -16.41 -8.36 -29.44
C LEU A 220 -15.00 -8.95 -29.42
N GLU A 221 -13.97 -8.10 -29.39
CA GLU A 221 -12.58 -8.52 -29.29
C GLU A 221 -12.30 -9.26 -27.96
N ALA A 222 -12.79 -8.73 -26.84
CA ALA A 222 -12.67 -9.37 -25.53
C ALA A 222 -13.34 -10.76 -25.51
N TYR A 223 -14.51 -10.88 -26.16
CA TYR A 223 -15.20 -12.16 -26.32
C TYR A 223 -14.38 -13.15 -27.17
N ASN A 224 -13.90 -12.71 -28.34
CA ASN A 224 -13.09 -13.54 -29.24
C ASN A 224 -11.83 -14.06 -28.55
N ARG A 225 -11.08 -13.20 -27.85
CA ARG A 225 -9.89 -13.60 -27.09
C ARG A 225 -10.23 -14.57 -25.96
N SER A 226 -11.34 -14.34 -25.24
CA SER A 226 -11.77 -15.25 -24.17
C SER A 226 -12.12 -16.63 -24.70
N ILE A 227 -12.79 -16.72 -25.85
CA ILE A 227 -13.10 -17.98 -26.53
C ILE A 227 -11.82 -18.67 -27.02
N ALA A 228 -10.92 -17.95 -27.69
CA ALA A 228 -9.66 -18.50 -28.17
C ALA A 228 -8.86 -19.11 -27.00
N HIS A 229 -8.78 -18.41 -25.87
CA HIS A 229 -8.11 -18.91 -24.67
C HIS A 229 -8.81 -20.13 -24.08
N ARG A 230 -10.15 -20.17 -24.02
CA ARG A 230 -10.87 -21.36 -23.54
C ARG A 230 -10.68 -22.59 -24.42
N HIS A 231 -10.59 -22.40 -25.74
CA HIS A 231 -10.37 -23.51 -26.68
C HIS A 231 -8.93 -24.03 -26.62
N ASN A 232 -7.95 -23.12 -26.62
CA ASN A 232 -6.54 -23.50 -26.57
C ASN A 232 -5.71 -22.44 -25.82
N PRO A 233 -5.59 -22.56 -24.48
CA PRO A 233 -4.87 -21.58 -23.67
C PRO A 233 -3.39 -21.44 -24.09
N ARG A 234 -2.74 -22.55 -24.45
CA ARG A 234 -1.31 -22.59 -24.79
C ARG A 234 -0.99 -21.74 -26.02
N VAL A 235 -1.85 -21.76 -27.04
CA VAL A 235 -1.66 -20.97 -28.25
C VAL A 235 -1.74 -19.48 -27.94
N VAL A 236 -2.78 -19.06 -27.21
CA VAL A 236 -2.96 -17.65 -26.84
C VAL A 236 -1.81 -17.16 -25.94
N ILE A 237 -1.37 -17.98 -24.98
CA ILE A 237 -0.21 -17.63 -24.14
C ILE A 237 1.05 -17.51 -24.98
N ALA A 238 1.29 -18.44 -25.92
CA ALA A 238 2.45 -18.40 -26.82
C ALA A 238 2.45 -17.17 -27.74
N GLU A 239 1.29 -16.77 -28.26
CA GLU A 239 1.13 -15.56 -29.07
C GLU A 239 1.53 -14.29 -28.31
N HIS A 240 1.27 -14.24 -27.00
CA HIS A 240 1.61 -13.10 -26.15
C HIS A 240 2.98 -13.21 -25.46
N ALA A 241 3.65 -14.35 -25.52
CA ALA A 241 4.86 -14.63 -24.75
C ALA A 241 6.00 -13.63 -25.01
N ALA A 242 6.23 -13.25 -26.27
CA ALA A 242 7.27 -12.29 -26.61
C ALA A 242 7.02 -10.90 -25.99
N ALA A 243 5.78 -10.42 -26.06
CA ALA A 243 5.40 -9.14 -25.47
C ALA A 243 5.43 -9.19 -23.93
N THR A 244 4.99 -10.30 -23.33
CA THR A 244 5.03 -10.49 -21.87
C THR A 244 6.47 -10.50 -21.35
N ASN A 245 7.40 -11.18 -22.04
CA ASN A 245 8.81 -11.20 -21.66
C ASN A 245 9.47 -9.82 -21.77
N LEU A 246 9.12 -9.03 -22.80
CA LEU A 246 9.56 -7.64 -22.91
C LEU A 246 9.05 -6.80 -21.73
N ALA A 247 7.75 -6.88 -21.45
CA ALA A 247 7.14 -6.14 -20.34
C ALA A 247 7.71 -6.56 -18.97
N LEU A 248 8.04 -7.84 -18.77
CA LEU A 248 8.72 -8.32 -17.57
C LEU A 248 10.11 -7.69 -17.42
N ALA A 249 10.89 -7.62 -18.51
CA ALA A 249 12.21 -7.00 -18.50
C ALA A 249 12.14 -5.49 -18.22
N GLU A 250 11.17 -4.79 -18.82
CA GLU A 250 10.89 -3.38 -18.54
C GLU A 250 10.50 -3.17 -17.07
N LEU A 251 9.66 -4.05 -16.51
CA LEU A 251 9.23 -3.98 -15.11
C LEU A 251 10.40 -4.23 -14.14
N GLN A 252 11.28 -5.18 -14.43
CA GLN A 252 12.50 -5.42 -13.65
C GLN A 252 13.42 -4.19 -13.68
N ALA A 253 13.70 -3.65 -14.88
CA ALA A 253 14.51 -2.44 -15.02
C ALA A 253 13.91 -1.23 -14.29
N ALA A 254 12.58 -1.08 -14.32
CA ALA A 254 11.87 -0.02 -13.63
C ALA A 254 11.98 -0.15 -12.10
N ARG A 255 11.90 -1.37 -11.55
CA ARG A 255 12.10 -1.64 -10.12
C ARG A 255 13.51 -1.28 -9.67
N ASP A 256 14.53 -1.72 -10.43
CA ASP A 256 15.94 -1.47 -10.10
C ASP A 256 16.30 0.02 -10.19
N GLY A 257 15.69 0.74 -11.13
CA GLY A 257 15.88 2.17 -11.37
C GLY A 257 15.13 3.09 -10.41
N LEU A 258 14.11 2.60 -9.69
CA LEU A 258 13.20 3.42 -8.88
C LEU A 258 13.93 4.28 -7.82
N LYS A 259 15.01 3.75 -7.22
CA LYS A 259 15.85 4.46 -6.23
C LYS A 259 16.52 5.73 -6.78
N ASN A 260 16.70 5.82 -8.10
CA ASN A 260 17.34 6.94 -8.77
C ASN A 260 16.33 8.00 -9.26
N VAL A 261 15.02 7.76 -9.08
CA VAL A 261 13.96 8.65 -9.54
C VAL A 261 13.82 9.83 -8.60
N THR A 262 13.89 11.03 -9.14
CA THR A 262 13.73 12.29 -8.41
C THR A 262 12.49 13.04 -8.88
N ILE A 263 11.88 13.81 -7.97
CA ILE A 263 10.68 14.59 -8.27
C ILE A 263 11.11 16.03 -8.57
N LYS A 264 10.63 16.61 -9.67
CA LYS A 264 10.90 18.02 -9.97
C LYS A 264 10.11 18.91 -8.98
N PRO A 265 10.68 20.03 -8.49
CA PRO A 265 9.99 20.93 -7.57
C PRO A 265 8.66 21.49 -8.10
N GLN A 266 8.51 21.60 -9.42
CA GLN A 266 7.26 22.00 -10.06
C GLN A 266 6.16 20.94 -9.93
N ALA A 267 6.53 19.66 -10.04
CA ALA A 267 5.60 18.54 -9.86
C ALA A 267 5.20 18.39 -8.39
N GLU A 268 6.13 18.63 -7.45
CA GLU A 268 5.83 18.67 -6.01
C GLU A 268 4.78 19.73 -5.67
N ARG A 269 5.00 20.97 -6.10
CA ARG A 269 4.05 22.07 -5.87
C ARG A 269 2.70 21.82 -6.52
N PHE A 270 2.69 21.26 -7.74
CA PHE A 270 1.45 20.91 -8.42
C PHE A 270 0.66 19.83 -7.68
N ALA A 271 1.35 18.78 -7.22
CA ALA A 271 0.74 17.71 -6.44
C ALA A 271 0.14 18.21 -5.13
N LEU A 272 0.87 19.06 -4.38
CA LEU A 272 0.40 19.64 -3.12
C LEU A 272 -0.80 20.57 -3.35
N SER A 273 -0.74 21.46 -4.35
CA SER A 273 -1.87 22.33 -4.70
C SER A 273 -3.12 21.51 -5.04
N LEU A 274 -2.97 20.40 -5.77
CA LEU A 274 -4.10 19.52 -6.11
C LEU A 274 -4.74 18.89 -4.86
N ILE A 275 -3.93 18.48 -3.88
CA ILE A 275 -4.41 17.87 -2.63
C ILE A 275 -5.11 18.92 -1.75
N GLU A 276 -4.53 20.12 -1.67
CA GLU A 276 -5.11 21.27 -0.97
C GLU A 276 -6.46 21.69 -1.59
N ASP A 277 -6.53 21.84 -2.91
CA ASP A 277 -7.75 22.23 -3.62
C ASP A 277 -8.87 21.18 -3.50
N LEU A 278 -8.50 19.91 -3.36
CA LEU A 278 -9.45 18.82 -3.12
C LEU A 278 -9.89 18.69 -1.65
N GLY A 279 -9.26 19.42 -0.73
CA GLY A 279 -9.55 19.36 0.72
C GLY A 279 -9.22 17.99 1.33
N ILE A 280 -8.12 17.36 0.90
CA ILE A 280 -7.73 16.03 1.41
C ILE A 280 -6.77 16.20 2.59
N HIS A 281 -7.25 15.92 3.80
CA HIS A 281 -6.45 15.98 5.03
C HIS A 281 -5.74 14.64 5.31
N SER A 282 -4.81 14.21 4.44
CA SER A 282 -4.08 12.95 4.63
C SER A 282 -2.68 12.96 4.01
N LEU A 283 -1.64 12.89 4.86
CA LEU A 283 -0.24 12.71 4.44
C LEU A 283 -0.05 11.41 3.63
N ARG A 284 -0.85 10.38 3.90
CA ARG A 284 -0.78 9.14 3.13
C ARG A 284 -1.21 9.36 1.68
N ALA A 285 -2.18 10.26 1.43
CA ALA A 285 -2.58 10.62 0.08
C ALA A 285 -1.41 11.27 -0.69
N GLU A 286 -0.69 12.18 -0.03
CA GLU A 286 0.51 12.84 -0.58
C GLU A 286 1.59 11.82 -0.93
N LEU A 287 1.97 10.96 0.04
CA LEU A 287 2.97 9.91 -0.16
C LEU A 287 2.57 8.96 -1.29
N THR A 288 1.32 8.50 -1.31
CA THR A 288 0.82 7.61 -2.38
C THR A 288 0.92 8.28 -3.74
N LEU A 289 0.55 9.57 -3.85
CA LEU A 289 0.60 10.31 -5.10
C LEU A 289 2.04 10.44 -5.61
N PHE A 290 2.98 10.78 -4.74
CA PHE A 290 4.39 10.89 -5.09
C PHE A 290 5.02 9.55 -5.47
N GLU A 291 4.77 8.50 -4.69
CA GLU A 291 5.30 7.16 -4.97
C GLU A 291 4.72 6.56 -6.26
N ALA A 292 3.44 6.85 -6.56
CA ALA A 292 2.82 6.47 -7.82
C ALA A 292 3.38 7.27 -9.01
N ALA A 293 3.62 8.58 -8.85
CA ALA A 293 4.21 9.41 -9.90
C ALA A 293 5.66 9.01 -10.20
N ARG A 294 6.45 8.64 -9.17
CA ARG A 294 7.79 8.05 -9.33
C ARG A 294 7.72 6.76 -10.13
N ALA A 295 6.82 5.84 -9.76
CA ALA A 295 6.61 4.59 -10.47
C ALA A 295 6.19 4.81 -11.93
N HIS A 296 5.31 5.78 -12.19
CA HIS A 296 4.88 6.13 -13.55
C HIS A 296 6.04 6.68 -14.40
N SER A 297 6.86 7.58 -13.85
CA SER A 297 7.98 8.16 -14.60
C SER A 297 9.02 7.11 -15.00
N ILE A 298 9.33 6.16 -14.12
CA ILE A 298 10.30 5.10 -14.42
C ILE A 298 9.74 4.01 -15.32
N ALA A 299 8.42 3.75 -15.25
CA ALA A 299 7.75 2.88 -16.21
C ALA A 299 7.88 3.42 -17.65
N ASP A 300 7.97 4.74 -17.80
CA ASP A 300 8.24 5.45 -19.06
C ASP A 300 9.75 5.64 -19.35
N GLY A 301 10.62 5.00 -18.55
CA GLY A 301 12.08 5.06 -18.69
C GLY A 301 12.71 6.39 -18.25
N ARG A 302 11.98 7.27 -17.57
CA ARG A 302 12.46 8.58 -17.11
C ARG A 302 12.83 8.57 -15.62
N LEU A 303 13.92 9.25 -15.28
CA LEU A 303 14.40 9.41 -13.89
C LEU A 303 13.89 10.67 -13.18
N LYS A 304 13.08 11.50 -13.87
CA LYS A 304 12.56 12.76 -13.34
C LYS A 304 11.05 12.80 -13.53
N VAL A 305 10.33 12.93 -12.41
CA VAL A 305 8.87 13.08 -12.41
C VAL A 305 8.48 14.47 -12.93
N GLU A 306 7.52 14.49 -13.85
CA GLU A 306 6.92 15.68 -14.43
C GLU A 306 5.46 15.85 -13.98
N ILE A 307 4.87 17.01 -14.32
CA ILE A 307 3.46 17.31 -13.98
C ILE A 307 2.52 16.30 -14.65
N ASP A 308 2.85 15.87 -15.87
CA ASP A 308 2.08 14.90 -16.65
C ASP A 308 1.95 13.53 -15.95
N ASP A 309 3.00 13.10 -15.25
CA ASP A 309 3.01 11.88 -14.43
C ASP A 309 2.01 12.01 -13.29
N VAL A 310 2.08 13.11 -12.54
CA VAL A 310 1.16 13.40 -11.42
C VAL A 310 -0.28 13.43 -11.89
N GLN A 311 -0.56 14.06 -13.04
CA GLN A 311 -1.91 14.12 -13.61
C GLN A 311 -2.47 12.75 -13.98
N ARG A 312 -1.64 11.84 -14.49
CA ARG A 312 -2.06 10.47 -14.85
C ARG A 312 -2.37 9.62 -13.63
N VAL A 313 -1.58 9.73 -12.57
CA VAL A 313 -1.78 8.92 -11.36
C VAL A 313 -2.76 9.54 -10.35
N ALA A 314 -3.01 10.85 -10.40
CA ALA A 314 -3.88 11.52 -9.44
C ALA A 314 -5.29 10.93 -9.33
N PRO A 315 -6.01 10.58 -10.43
CA PRO A 315 -7.35 10.00 -10.33
C PRO A 315 -7.39 8.68 -9.56
N MET A 316 -6.35 7.86 -9.68
CA MET A 316 -6.25 6.57 -8.99
C MET A 316 -5.69 6.71 -7.56
N ALA A 317 -4.80 7.67 -7.33
CA ALA A 317 -4.23 7.92 -6.00
C ALA A 317 -5.18 8.70 -5.07
N LEU A 318 -5.95 9.68 -5.56
CA LEU A 318 -6.73 10.61 -4.74
C LEU A 318 -8.24 10.28 -4.64
N ARG A 319 -8.74 9.38 -5.49
CA ARG A 319 -10.17 9.02 -5.52
C ARG A 319 -10.65 8.46 -4.18
N MET A 320 -11.85 8.89 -3.77
CA MET A 320 -12.53 8.47 -2.53
C MET A 320 -11.74 8.82 -1.23
N ARG A 321 -10.75 9.73 -1.28
CA ARG A 321 -9.97 10.13 -0.09
C ARG A 321 -10.60 11.29 0.69
N ARG A 322 -11.64 11.92 0.16
CA ARG A 322 -12.41 12.96 0.85
C ARG A 322 -13.37 12.33 1.84
N SER A 323 -13.51 12.96 3.00
CA SER A 323 -14.44 12.55 4.05
C SER A 323 -15.23 13.76 4.53
N SER A 324 -16.49 13.85 4.12
CA SER A 324 -17.39 14.92 4.56
C SER A 324 -17.55 14.97 6.09
N PHE A 325 -17.43 13.82 6.76
CA PHE A 325 -17.46 13.73 8.21
C PHE A 325 -16.26 14.42 8.87
N ILE A 326 -15.06 14.26 8.30
CA ILE A 326 -13.85 14.92 8.82
C ILE A 326 -13.95 16.42 8.58
N ASP A 327 -14.43 16.84 7.40
CA ASP A 327 -14.62 18.25 7.07
C ASP A 327 -15.58 18.93 8.07
N GLU A 328 -16.70 18.28 8.40
CA GLU A 328 -17.66 18.76 9.40
C GLU A 328 -17.05 18.79 10.81
N TYR A 329 -16.36 17.72 11.23
CA TYR A 329 -15.70 17.64 12.53
C TYR A 329 -14.63 18.73 12.72
N LEU A 330 -13.78 18.96 11.73
CA LEU A 330 -12.74 20.00 11.76
C LEU A 330 -13.36 21.40 11.80
N SER A 331 -14.47 21.61 11.10
CA SER A 331 -15.19 22.89 11.14
C SER A 331 -15.72 23.21 12.55
N LEU A 332 -16.23 22.20 13.27
CA LEU A 332 -16.71 22.32 14.65
C LEU A 332 -15.54 22.60 15.61
N GLN A 333 -14.44 21.84 15.52
CA GLN A 333 -13.27 22.02 16.37
C GLN A 333 -12.58 23.37 16.15
N SER A 334 -12.53 23.86 14.91
CA SER A 334 -11.95 25.18 14.61
C SER A 334 -12.68 26.31 15.34
N GLY A 335 -14.01 26.21 15.48
CA GLY A 335 -14.81 27.15 16.27
C GLY A 335 -14.47 27.12 17.76
N GLU A 336 -14.31 25.92 18.33
CA GLU A 336 -13.86 25.75 19.72
C GLU A 336 -12.44 26.30 19.93
N ASP A 337 -11.52 26.02 19.02
CA ASP A 337 -10.14 26.52 19.07
C ASP A 337 -10.07 28.04 19.00
N GLU A 338 -10.88 28.68 18.14
CA GLU A 338 -10.99 30.14 18.08
C GLU A 338 -11.50 30.73 19.39
N GLU A 339 -12.49 30.09 20.03
CA GLU A 339 -13.02 30.51 21.33
C GLU A 339 -11.97 30.37 22.43
N ILE A 340 -11.27 29.22 22.48
CA ILE A 340 -10.18 28.96 23.42
C ILE A 340 -9.07 30.00 23.23
N GLN A 341 -8.65 30.27 21.99
CA GLN A 341 -7.65 31.28 21.69
C GLN A 341 -8.12 32.69 22.06
N ALA A 342 -9.41 33.02 21.87
CA ALA A 342 -9.98 34.29 22.29
C ALA A 342 -9.97 34.45 23.82
N ILE A 343 -10.31 33.40 24.56
CA ILE A 343 -10.25 33.38 26.04
C ILE A 343 -8.81 33.47 26.53
N LEU A 344 -7.88 32.71 25.93
CA LEU A 344 -6.45 32.77 26.24
C LEU A 344 -5.88 34.17 25.98
N ARG A 345 -6.26 34.83 24.88
CA ARG A 345 -5.89 36.23 24.62
C ARG A 345 -6.45 37.18 25.69
N LYS A 346 -7.71 37.02 26.08
CA LYS A 346 -8.33 37.80 27.18
C LYS A 346 -7.60 37.61 28.51
N LEU A 347 -7.20 36.38 28.85
CA LEU A 347 -6.48 36.05 30.10
C LEU A 347 -4.99 36.44 30.07
N ARG A 348 -4.32 36.39 28.91
CA ARG A 348 -2.92 36.83 28.75
C ARG A 348 -2.78 38.35 28.71
N THR A 349 -3.86 39.11 28.50
CA THR A 349 -3.83 40.56 28.63
C THR A 349 -3.71 40.91 30.11
N PRO A 350 -2.54 41.34 30.63
CA PRO A 350 -2.38 41.52 32.06
C PRO A 350 -3.26 42.68 32.54
N ARG A 351 -3.69 42.60 33.79
CA ARG A 351 -4.18 43.71 34.64
C ARG A 351 -3.18 44.89 34.67
N LYS A 352 -2.94 45.59 33.55
CA LYS A 352 -2.14 46.82 33.50
C LYS A 352 -2.90 48.06 33.98
N LYS A 353 -4.15 47.93 34.44
CA LYS A 353 -4.93 49.05 35.01
C LYS A 353 -5.05 49.07 36.54
N ALA A 354 -4.47 48.11 37.28
CA ALA A 354 -4.64 48.04 38.74
C ALA A 354 -3.51 48.69 39.59
N GLN A 355 -2.39 49.13 39.00
CA GLN A 355 -1.27 49.73 39.75
C GLN A 355 -1.03 51.24 39.52
N ALA A 356 -1.85 51.92 38.72
CA ALA A 356 -1.69 53.37 38.47
C ALA A 356 -2.58 54.28 39.34
N VAL A 357 -3.41 53.74 40.25
CA VAL A 357 -4.38 54.55 41.03
C VAL A 357 -4.00 54.68 42.53
N SER A 358 -2.93 54.06 43.02
CA SER A 358 -2.56 54.11 44.46
C SER A 358 -1.32 54.95 44.82
N LYS A 359 -0.72 55.71 43.88
CA LYS A 359 0.38 56.65 44.18
C LYS A 359 0.08 58.04 43.64
N GLY A 360 -0.85 58.75 44.27
CA GLY A 360 -1.23 60.10 43.83
C GLY A 360 -2.13 60.90 44.78
N SER A 361 -2.08 60.69 46.10
CA SER A 361 -2.83 61.53 47.04
C SER A 361 -2.27 61.46 48.47
N SER A 362 -1.18 62.20 48.73
CA SER A 362 -0.92 62.91 50.01
C SER A 362 0.48 63.54 50.04
N LYS A 363 0.66 64.68 49.35
CA LYS A 363 1.68 65.66 49.73
C LYS A 363 1.00 66.75 50.55
N SER A 364 1.11 66.63 51.87
CA SER A 364 0.82 67.67 52.84
C SER A 364 1.86 68.79 52.72
N GLY A 365 1.38 70.02 52.54
CA GLY A 365 2.19 71.22 52.68
C GLY A 365 2.22 71.72 54.14
N LYS A 366 3.40 72.17 54.58
CA LYS A 366 3.70 73.30 55.52
C LYS A 366 5.16 73.14 55.99
N LYS A 367 6.14 73.92 55.54
CA LYS A 367 6.53 75.32 55.88
C LYS A 367 6.74 75.60 57.38
N SER A 368 8.02 75.64 57.79
CA SER A 368 8.68 76.48 58.82
C SER A 368 10.01 75.78 59.17
N ARG A 369 11.20 76.36 59.21
CA ARG A 369 11.71 77.73 59.37
C ARG A 369 13.07 77.82 58.69
#